data_AF-A0A7J2XXM4-F1
#
_entry.id   AF-A0A7J2XXM4-F1
#
_cell.length_a   1.000
_cell.length_b   1.000
_cell.length_c   1.000
_cell.angle_alpha   90.00
_cell.angle_beta   90.00
_cell.angle_gamma   90.00
#
_symmetry.space_group_name_H-M   'P 1'
#
loop_
_entity.id
_entity.type
_entity.pdbx_description
1 polymer ?
#
loop_
_entity_poly.entity_id
_entity_poly.type
_entity_poly.pdbx_seq_one_letter_code
_entity_poly.pdbx_strand_id
1 'polypeptide(L)'
;TYAFDLLYLDGRELLDEQLDERRKILKEILRENERAKLVQYEEIDGNVEELERFFEHAVEMGTEGLVVKDPRSIYQAGVRGWSWIKLKRSYISKMIEPVDLVVVGAFWGKGKRAGTYGALLMAAYSPEEDAFKTVCKMGSGFTDEELARLPKLLEDYKIDHKHPSVISNIEADVYFVPVKVAQVLGDEITLSPTHTCGWDKVRKNAGLAIRFPRFMGWREDKGPQDATTEEEIIEMYKEQLKVVEVEEAKSEEEA
;
A
#
# COMPACT_ATOMS: atom_id res chain seq x y z
N THR A 1 16.93 4.50 20.49
CA THR A 1 17.38 3.53 19.49
C THR A 1 17.08 2.12 19.96
N TYR A 2 16.65 1.27 19.03
CA TYR A 2 16.40 -0.15 19.27
C TYR A 2 17.49 -0.97 18.55
N ALA A 3 18.29 -1.70 19.31
CA ALA A 3 19.34 -2.56 18.79
C ALA A 3 18.77 -3.95 18.44
N PHE A 4 19.16 -4.50 17.29
CA PHE A 4 18.56 -5.72 16.74
C PHE A 4 19.57 -6.75 16.22
N ASP A 5 20.86 -6.42 16.15
CA ASP A 5 21.95 -7.32 15.73
C ASP A 5 23.31 -6.79 16.22
N LEU A 6 24.33 -7.65 16.24
CA LEU A 6 25.71 -7.34 16.59
C LEU A 6 26.65 -7.99 15.58
N LEU A 7 27.38 -7.15 14.83
CA LEU A 7 28.20 -7.61 13.71
C LEU A 7 29.69 -7.68 14.04
N TYR A 8 30.12 -6.98 15.10
CA TYR A 8 31.51 -6.86 15.50
C TYR A 8 31.62 -6.53 16.99
N LEU A 9 32.57 -7.15 17.69
CA LEU A 9 32.86 -6.88 19.09
C LEU A 9 34.35 -7.07 19.38
N ASP A 10 35.00 -6.06 19.93
CA ASP A 10 36.36 -6.13 20.49
C ASP A 10 37.42 -6.83 19.62
N GLY A 11 37.47 -6.51 18.32
CA GLY A 11 38.44 -7.13 17.41
C GLY A 11 37.89 -8.31 16.62
N ARG A 12 36.73 -8.86 16.99
CA ARG A 12 36.13 -10.06 16.39
C ARG A 12 34.95 -9.71 15.50
N GLU A 13 35.02 -10.13 14.24
CA GLU A 13 33.89 -10.16 13.33
C GLU A 13 32.93 -11.29 13.70
N LEU A 14 31.62 -11.00 13.65
CA LEU A 14 30.56 -11.96 13.97
C LEU A 14 29.68 -12.26 12.75
N LEU A 15 30.08 -11.85 11.54
CA LEU A 15 29.26 -11.95 10.34
C LEU A 15 28.88 -13.39 9.98
N ASP A 16 29.81 -14.33 10.18
CA ASP A 16 29.63 -15.76 9.92
C ASP A 16 28.99 -16.53 11.09
N GLU A 17 28.76 -15.88 12.23
CA GLU A 17 28.07 -16.47 13.36
C GLU A 17 26.56 -16.47 13.13
N GLN A 18 25.84 -17.44 13.69
CA GLN A 18 24.38 -17.51 13.60
C GLN A 18 23.71 -16.38 14.38
N LEU A 19 22.51 -15.97 13.93
CA LEU A 19 21.80 -14.83 14.50
C LEU A 19 21.47 -15.01 15.98
N ASP A 20 21.12 -16.22 16.40
CA ASP A 20 20.90 -16.58 17.80
C ASP A 20 22.13 -16.24 18.68
N GLU A 21 23.33 -16.63 18.25
CA GLU A 21 24.56 -16.34 18.99
C GLU A 21 24.93 -14.85 18.97
N ARG A 22 24.79 -14.18 17.82
CA ARG A 22 24.99 -12.72 17.74
C ARG A 22 24.07 -11.97 18.69
N ARG A 23 22.79 -12.39 18.78
CA ARG A 23 21.80 -11.80 19.68
C ARG A 23 22.08 -12.09 21.14
N LYS A 24 22.53 -13.31 21.46
CA LYS A 24 22.92 -13.67 22.82
C LYS A 24 24.03 -12.75 23.31
N ILE A 25 25.08 -12.56 22.51
CA ILE A 25 26.18 -11.64 22.83
C ILE A 25 25.66 -10.20 22.95
N LEU A 26 24.82 -9.73 22.01
CA LEU A 26 24.23 -8.39 22.06
C LEU A 26 23.48 -8.13 23.37
N LYS A 27 22.70 -9.12 23.82
CA LYS A 27 21.91 -9.05 25.06
C LYS A 27 22.80 -8.96 26.30
N GLU A 28 23.94 -9.65 26.30
CA GLU A 28 24.90 -9.63 27.41
C GLU A 28 25.63 -8.27 27.53
N ILE A 29 25.94 -7.63 26.39
CA ILE A 29 26.72 -6.38 26.39
C ILE A 29 25.86 -5.11 26.48
N LEU A 30 24.63 -5.14 25.96
CA LEU A 30 23.80 -3.95 25.88
C LEU A 30 23.12 -3.67 27.23
N ARG A 31 23.51 -2.57 27.86
CA ARG A 31 22.82 -2.04 29.05
C ARG A 31 21.69 -1.10 28.61
N GLU A 32 20.46 -1.56 28.77
CA GLU A 32 19.30 -0.77 28.36
C GLU A 32 19.13 0.52 29.17
N ASN A 33 18.70 1.58 28.50
CA ASN A 33 18.35 2.88 29.07
C ASN A 33 17.37 3.61 28.13
N GLU A 34 17.03 4.87 28.43
CA GLU A 34 16.10 5.66 27.61
C GLU A 34 16.57 5.86 26.16
N ARG A 35 17.88 5.83 25.91
CA ARG A 35 18.47 6.07 24.58
C ARG A 35 18.72 4.77 23.80
N ALA A 36 18.97 3.65 24.47
CA ALA A 36 19.28 2.38 23.84
C ALA A 36 18.52 1.23 24.51
N LYS A 37 17.72 0.49 23.73
CA LYS A 37 16.96 -0.69 24.16
C LYS A 37 17.18 -1.82 23.16
N LEU A 38 16.99 -3.06 23.57
CA LEU A 38 16.85 -4.16 22.61
C LEU A 38 15.50 -4.07 21.91
N VAL A 39 15.46 -4.51 20.65
CA VAL A 39 14.19 -4.76 19.98
C VAL A 39 13.48 -5.94 20.65
N GLN A 40 12.17 -5.79 20.89
CA GLN A 40 11.31 -6.89 21.31
C GLN A 40 11.26 -7.96 20.20
N TYR A 41 11.15 -9.22 20.60
CA TYR A 41 11.05 -10.35 19.69
C TYR A 41 10.42 -11.55 20.38
N GLU A 42 9.86 -12.44 19.59
CA GLU A 42 9.44 -13.78 19.99
C GLU A 42 10.10 -14.83 19.09
N GLU A 43 10.42 -15.99 19.67
CA GLU A 43 10.84 -17.17 18.92
C GLU A 43 9.58 -18.00 18.65
N ILE A 44 9.28 -18.23 17.38
CA ILE A 44 8.05 -18.89 16.94
C ILE A 44 8.42 -20.15 16.17
N ASP A 45 7.98 -21.31 16.66
CA ASP A 45 8.26 -22.61 16.04
C ASP A 45 7.15 -23.02 15.07
N GLY A 46 7.04 -22.29 13.96
CA GLY A 46 6.11 -22.59 12.87
C GLY A 46 4.62 -22.39 13.19
N ASN A 47 4.27 -21.90 14.38
CA ASN A 47 2.91 -21.55 14.76
C ASN A 47 2.50 -20.23 14.11
N VAL A 48 1.46 -20.26 13.28
CA VAL A 48 1.03 -19.09 12.51
C VAL A 48 0.25 -18.12 13.40
N GLU A 49 -0.57 -18.65 14.31
CA GLU A 49 -1.39 -17.88 15.22
C GLU A 49 -0.53 -17.04 16.19
N GLU A 50 0.60 -17.58 16.66
CA GLU A 50 1.57 -16.83 17.48
C GLU A 50 2.23 -15.69 16.69
N LEU A 51 2.52 -15.92 15.40
CA LEU A 51 3.08 -14.90 14.51
C LEU A 51 2.09 -13.77 14.25
N GLU A 52 0.83 -14.11 14.00
CA GLU A 52 -0.25 -13.14 13.79
C GLU A 52 -0.47 -12.28 15.04
N ARG A 53 -0.56 -12.90 16.22
CA ARG A 53 -0.67 -12.18 17.49
C ARG A 53 0.51 -11.23 17.73
N PHE A 54 1.75 -11.69 17.50
CA PHE A 54 2.93 -10.83 17.69
C PHE A 54 2.98 -9.70 16.64
N PHE A 55 2.46 -9.96 15.43
CA PHE A 55 2.34 -8.95 14.39
C PHE A 55 1.32 -7.87 14.77
N GLU A 56 0.14 -8.25 15.26
CA GLU A 56 -0.89 -7.34 15.75
C GLU A 56 -0.38 -6.47 16.89
N HIS A 57 0.26 -7.09 17.89
CA HIS A 57 0.89 -6.37 18.99
C HIS A 57 1.93 -5.33 18.51
N ALA A 58 2.77 -5.70 17.53
CA ALA A 58 3.75 -4.77 16.97
C ALA A 58 3.08 -3.57 16.27
N VAL A 59 1.94 -3.79 15.61
CA VAL A 59 1.15 -2.74 14.95
C VAL A 59 0.49 -1.81 15.98
N GLU A 60 -0.09 -2.36 17.06
CA GLU A 60 -0.67 -1.59 18.17
C GLU A 60 0.36 -0.68 18.85
N MET A 61 1.60 -1.16 18.96
CA MET A 61 2.74 -0.39 19.47
C MET A 61 3.22 0.70 18.49
N GLY A 62 2.52 0.92 17.37
CA GLY A 62 2.77 1.97 16.40
C GLY A 62 3.92 1.67 15.43
N THR A 63 4.34 0.40 15.30
CA THR A 63 5.37 0.00 14.33
C THR A 63 4.74 -0.36 12.97
N GLU A 64 5.58 -0.52 11.93
CA GLU A 64 5.11 -0.87 10.58
C GLU A 64 4.70 -2.36 10.44
N GLY A 65 5.14 -3.21 11.37
CA GLY A 65 5.02 -4.66 11.34
C GLY A 65 6.28 -5.35 11.85
N LEU A 66 6.53 -6.57 11.38
CA LEU A 66 7.62 -7.43 11.84
C LEU A 66 8.78 -7.53 10.82
N VAL A 67 9.96 -7.83 11.36
CA VAL A 67 11.07 -8.41 10.61
C VAL A 67 11.28 -9.84 11.11
N VAL A 68 10.79 -10.81 10.35
CA VAL A 68 10.95 -12.23 10.62
C VAL A 68 12.34 -12.65 10.18
N LYS A 69 13.11 -13.27 11.07
CA LYS A 69 14.50 -13.66 10.81
C LYS A 69 14.71 -15.14 11.08
N ASP A 70 15.44 -15.82 10.20
CA ASP A 70 15.93 -17.16 10.45
C ASP A 70 17.02 -17.13 11.54
N PRO A 71 16.82 -17.78 12.71
CA PRO A 71 17.77 -17.76 13.81
C PRO A 71 19.12 -18.39 13.43
N ARG A 72 19.15 -19.30 12.45
CA ARG A 72 20.36 -19.99 12.00
C ARG A 72 21.09 -19.27 10.89
N SER A 73 20.62 -18.07 10.50
CA SER A 73 21.21 -17.30 9.41
C SER A 73 22.45 -16.50 9.82
N ILE A 74 23.45 -16.51 8.94
CA ILE A 74 24.60 -15.61 9.00
C ILE A 74 24.22 -14.20 8.50
N TYR A 75 25.04 -13.19 8.80
CA TYR A 75 24.83 -11.84 8.32
C TYR A 75 25.45 -11.64 6.92
N GLN A 76 24.60 -11.46 5.92
CA GLN A 76 25.05 -11.25 4.53
C GLN A 76 24.95 -9.76 4.14
N ALA A 77 26.09 -9.05 4.21
CA ALA A 77 26.13 -7.63 3.88
C ALA A 77 25.77 -7.36 2.41
N GLY A 78 24.79 -6.48 2.18
CA GLY A 78 24.38 -6.04 0.83
C GLY A 78 23.56 -7.05 0.02
N VAL A 79 23.27 -8.24 0.57
CA VAL A 79 22.49 -9.28 -0.10
C VAL A 79 21.02 -9.18 0.30
N ARG A 80 20.13 -9.24 -0.68
CA ARG A 80 18.69 -9.41 -0.45
C ARG A 80 18.36 -10.90 -0.56
N GLY A 81 18.10 -11.53 0.59
CA GLY A 81 17.77 -12.95 0.68
C GLY A 81 16.52 -13.23 1.49
N TRP A 82 16.24 -14.51 1.71
CA TRP A 82 15.08 -15.00 2.47
C TRP A 82 15.32 -15.09 3.97
N SER A 83 16.55 -14.90 4.44
CA SER A 83 16.89 -14.97 5.85
C SER A 83 16.13 -13.94 6.68
N TRP A 84 15.83 -12.76 6.10
CA TRP A 84 15.12 -11.67 6.77
C TRP A 84 13.93 -11.25 5.91
N ILE A 85 12.72 -11.51 6.39
CA ILE A 85 11.47 -11.20 5.70
C ILE A 85 10.77 -10.07 6.43
N LYS A 86 10.30 -9.07 5.69
CA LYS A 86 9.46 -8.00 6.24
C LYS A 86 8.01 -8.43 6.13
N LEU A 87 7.30 -8.48 7.24
CA LEU A 87 5.86 -8.67 7.29
C LEU A 87 5.25 -7.34 7.73
N LYS A 88 4.52 -6.68 6.84
CA LYS A 88 3.97 -5.34 7.07
C LYS A 88 2.46 -5.36 7.00
N ARG A 89 1.80 -4.43 7.70
CA ARG A 89 0.33 -4.29 7.61
C ARG A 89 -0.15 -4.04 6.19
N SER A 90 0.63 -3.32 5.39
CA SER A 90 0.33 -3.12 3.96
C SER A 90 0.33 -4.42 3.14
N TYR A 91 0.97 -5.50 3.61
CA TYR A 91 0.96 -6.79 2.92
C TYR A 91 -0.26 -7.62 3.26
N ILE A 92 -0.94 -7.31 4.37
CA ILE A 92 -2.25 -7.83 4.70
C ILE A 92 -3.26 -6.93 3.98
N SER A 93 -3.53 -7.25 2.71
CA SER A 93 -4.43 -6.46 1.87
C SER A 93 -5.84 -6.49 2.47
N LYS A 94 -6.30 -5.35 2.96
CA LYS A 94 -7.69 -5.16 3.41
C LYS A 94 -8.65 -5.00 2.23
N MET A 95 -8.11 -4.75 1.04
CA MET A 95 -8.84 -4.77 -0.21
C MET A 95 -8.56 -6.10 -0.91
N ILE A 96 -9.52 -7.02 -0.84
CA ILE A 96 -9.40 -8.35 -1.47
C ILE A 96 -9.96 -8.31 -2.90
N GLU A 97 -11.00 -7.50 -3.11
CA GLU A 97 -11.68 -7.37 -4.39
C GLU A 97 -11.15 -6.16 -5.17
N PRO A 98 -10.81 -6.33 -6.46
CA PRO A 98 -10.42 -5.22 -7.31
C PRO A 98 -11.64 -4.35 -7.66
N VAL A 99 -11.39 -3.07 -7.92
CA VAL A 99 -12.39 -2.11 -8.38
C VAL A 99 -12.12 -1.70 -9.81
N ASP A 100 -13.17 -1.36 -10.54
CA ASP A 100 -13.08 -0.89 -11.92
C ASP A 100 -13.14 0.64 -11.92
N LEU A 101 -12.09 1.31 -12.40
CA LEU A 101 -11.97 2.77 -12.35
C LEU A 101 -11.74 3.36 -13.74
N VAL A 102 -12.25 4.57 -13.95
CA VAL A 102 -12.14 5.29 -15.21
C VAL A 102 -10.89 6.15 -15.24
N VAL A 103 -10.15 6.12 -16.34
CA VAL A 103 -9.01 7.01 -16.60
C VAL A 103 -9.54 8.40 -16.95
N VAL A 104 -9.14 9.41 -16.16
CA VAL A 104 -9.57 10.81 -16.36
C VAL A 104 -8.40 11.78 -16.61
N GLY A 105 -7.18 11.33 -16.36
CA GLY A 105 -5.97 12.11 -16.64
C GLY A 105 -4.69 11.28 -16.51
N ALA A 106 -3.55 11.89 -16.81
CA ALA A 106 -2.22 11.28 -16.67
C ALA A 106 -1.16 12.28 -16.22
N PHE A 107 -0.06 11.73 -15.72
CA PHE A 107 1.14 12.46 -15.31
C PHE A 107 2.33 11.96 -16.11
N TRP A 108 3.17 12.86 -16.62
CA TRP A 108 4.37 12.47 -17.39
C TRP A 108 5.37 11.73 -16.50
N GLY A 109 5.88 10.62 -17.04
CA GLY A 109 6.92 9.83 -16.40
C GLY A 109 8.25 10.58 -16.37
N LYS A 110 9.04 10.29 -15.34
CA LYS A 110 10.39 10.84 -15.15
C LYS A 110 11.42 9.71 -15.23
N GLY A 111 12.67 10.05 -15.56
CA GLY A 111 13.78 9.10 -15.62
C GLY A 111 13.53 7.98 -16.64
N LYS A 112 13.54 6.71 -16.19
CA LYS A 112 13.32 5.54 -17.06
C LYS A 112 11.95 5.52 -17.76
N ARG A 113 10.97 6.29 -17.26
CA ARG A 113 9.63 6.43 -17.85
C ARG A 113 9.44 7.75 -18.62
N ALA A 114 10.53 8.47 -18.92
CA ALA A 114 10.44 9.68 -19.74
C ALA A 114 9.90 9.35 -21.14
N GLY A 115 8.97 10.17 -21.63
CA GLY A 115 8.31 9.95 -22.93
C GLY A 115 7.04 9.09 -22.87
N THR A 116 6.66 8.58 -21.70
CA THR A 116 5.34 7.95 -21.46
C THR A 116 4.69 8.50 -20.19
N TYR A 117 3.49 8.02 -19.85
CA TYR A 117 2.80 8.35 -18.61
C TYR A 117 3.38 7.55 -17.43
N GLY A 118 3.78 8.26 -16.38
CA GLY A 118 4.31 7.68 -15.15
C GLY A 118 3.21 7.22 -14.20
N ALA A 119 2.04 7.87 -14.26
CA ALA A 119 0.84 7.49 -13.52
C ALA A 119 -0.43 7.97 -14.25
N LEU A 120 -1.53 7.24 -14.06
CA LEU A 120 -2.88 7.62 -14.49
C LEU A 120 -3.68 8.14 -13.29
N LEU A 121 -4.49 9.17 -13.51
CA LEU A 121 -5.48 9.66 -12.55
C LEU A 121 -6.77 8.87 -12.76
N MET A 122 -7.20 8.15 -11.72
CA MET A 122 -8.34 7.23 -11.78
C MET A 122 -9.50 7.75 -10.96
N ALA A 123 -10.73 7.51 -11.44
CA ALA A 123 -11.96 7.97 -10.81
C ALA A 123 -13.02 6.87 -10.73
N ALA A 124 -13.80 6.91 -9.65
CA ALA A 124 -15.03 6.14 -9.48
C ALA A 124 -16.22 6.94 -10.05
N TYR A 125 -17.29 6.25 -10.46
CA TYR A 125 -18.48 6.90 -10.98
C TYR A 125 -19.44 7.29 -9.84
N SER A 126 -20.01 8.49 -9.87
CA SER A 126 -21.03 8.95 -8.93
C SER A 126 -22.36 9.09 -9.68
N PRO A 127 -23.28 8.10 -9.57
CA PRO A 127 -24.58 8.18 -10.23
C PRO A 127 -25.44 9.36 -9.78
N GLU A 128 -25.22 9.83 -8.54
CA GLU A 128 -25.96 10.96 -7.94
C GLU A 128 -25.67 12.29 -8.67
N GLU A 129 -24.41 12.52 -9.02
CA GLU A 129 -23.95 13.76 -9.68
C GLU A 129 -23.70 13.58 -11.18
N ASP A 130 -23.91 12.37 -11.71
CA ASP A 130 -23.50 11.94 -13.07
C ASP A 130 -22.05 12.37 -13.38
N ALA A 131 -21.15 12.06 -12.44
CA ALA A 131 -19.78 12.56 -12.45
C ALA A 131 -18.75 11.50 -12.03
N PHE A 132 -17.52 11.67 -12.50
CA PHE A 132 -16.36 10.85 -12.14
C PHE A 132 -15.54 11.56 -11.06
N LYS A 133 -15.46 10.93 -9.88
CA LYS A 133 -14.74 11.47 -8.72
C LYS A 133 -13.44 10.73 -8.51
N THR A 134 -12.33 11.46 -8.51
CA THR A 134 -10.99 10.87 -8.43
C THR A 134 -10.74 10.15 -7.12
N VAL A 135 -10.11 8.97 -7.18
CA VAL A 135 -9.88 8.09 -6.02
C VAL A 135 -8.44 7.58 -5.94
N CYS A 136 -7.64 7.60 -7.02
CA CYS A 136 -6.21 7.27 -6.89
C CYS A 136 -5.36 7.80 -8.05
N LYS A 137 -4.03 7.81 -7.84
CA LYS A 137 -3.01 7.90 -8.89
C LYS A 137 -2.36 6.54 -9.07
N MET A 138 -2.56 5.91 -10.21
CA MET A 138 -2.07 4.57 -10.49
C MET A 138 -0.79 4.61 -11.34
N GLY A 139 0.35 4.27 -10.72
CA GLY A 139 1.66 4.21 -11.39
C GLY A 139 2.34 2.84 -11.32
N SER A 140 1.70 1.83 -10.73
CA SER A 140 2.21 0.47 -10.55
C SER A 140 1.26 -0.56 -11.15
N GLY A 141 1.75 -1.79 -11.36
CA GLY A 141 0.98 -2.90 -11.93
C GLY A 141 1.11 -3.04 -13.46
N PHE A 142 1.59 -2.02 -14.14
CA PHE A 142 1.89 -2.09 -15.57
C PHE A 142 3.22 -2.79 -15.86
N THR A 143 3.23 -3.63 -16.87
CA THR A 143 4.44 -4.07 -17.57
C THR A 143 5.07 -2.92 -18.35
N ASP A 144 6.37 -3.02 -18.67
CA ASP A 144 7.05 -2.00 -19.47
C ASP A 144 6.42 -1.82 -20.87
N GLU A 145 5.89 -2.91 -21.45
CA GLU A 145 5.18 -2.88 -22.73
C GLU A 145 3.84 -2.15 -22.64
N GLU A 146 3.07 -2.37 -21.57
CA GLU A 146 1.82 -1.64 -21.33
C GLU A 146 2.07 -0.16 -21.13
N LEU A 147 3.08 0.20 -20.31
CA LEU A 147 3.47 1.60 -20.11
C LEU A 147 3.83 2.27 -21.43
N ALA A 148 4.59 1.62 -22.31
CA ALA A 148 4.96 2.18 -23.61
C ALA A 148 3.74 2.40 -24.53
N ARG A 149 2.67 1.62 -24.35
CA ARG A 149 1.45 1.70 -25.16
C ARG A 149 0.44 2.73 -24.65
N LEU A 150 0.52 3.17 -23.39
CA LEU A 150 -0.44 4.10 -22.79
C LEU A 150 -0.69 5.39 -23.59
N PRO A 151 0.34 6.10 -24.10
CA PRO A 151 0.11 7.32 -24.87
C PRO A 151 -0.72 7.05 -26.12
N LYS A 152 -0.38 5.99 -26.86
CA LYS A 152 -1.11 5.59 -28.07
C LYS A 152 -2.54 5.13 -27.78
N LEU A 153 -2.74 4.38 -26.68
CA LEU A 153 -4.06 3.88 -26.28
C LEU A 153 -5.03 5.02 -25.92
N LEU A 154 -4.50 6.11 -25.35
CA LEU A 154 -5.30 7.21 -24.83
C LEU A 154 -5.31 8.46 -25.75
N GLU A 155 -4.58 8.44 -26.86
CA GLU A 155 -4.40 9.60 -27.75
C GLU A 155 -5.74 10.13 -28.27
N ASP A 156 -6.62 9.23 -28.72
CA ASP A 156 -7.93 9.59 -29.29
C ASP A 156 -8.89 10.20 -28.26
N TYR A 157 -8.60 10.05 -26.97
CA TYR A 157 -9.43 10.57 -25.87
C TYR A 157 -8.84 11.82 -25.22
N LYS A 158 -7.67 12.30 -25.68
CA LYS A 158 -6.98 13.44 -25.08
C LYS A 158 -7.74 14.75 -25.28
N ILE A 159 -7.80 15.55 -24.21
CA ILE A 159 -8.44 16.87 -24.20
C ILE A 159 -7.56 17.90 -23.48
N ASP A 160 -7.71 19.17 -23.84
CA ASP A 160 -6.85 20.26 -23.34
C ASP A 160 -7.22 20.76 -21.94
N HIS A 161 -8.36 20.34 -21.40
CA HIS A 161 -8.87 20.77 -20.10
C HIS A 161 -9.57 19.62 -19.37
N LYS A 162 -9.75 19.76 -18.05
CA LYS A 162 -10.50 18.80 -17.23
C LYS A 162 -11.93 18.66 -17.77
N HIS A 163 -12.34 17.43 -18.08
CA HIS A 163 -13.67 17.14 -18.59
C HIS A 163 -14.76 17.62 -17.60
N PRO A 164 -15.90 18.20 -18.04
CA PRO A 164 -16.93 18.73 -17.14
C PRO A 164 -17.53 17.71 -16.17
N SER A 165 -17.62 16.44 -16.57
CA SER A 165 -18.08 15.36 -15.69
C SER A 165 -17.00 14.86 -14.72
N VAL A 166 -15.80 15.43 -14.69
CA VAL A 166 -14.72 14.99 -13.78
C VAL A 166 -14.56 15.97 -12.63
N ILE A 167 -14.87 15.52 -11.42
CA ILE A 167 -14.70 16.29 -10.18
C ILE A 167 -13.38 15.87 -9.56
N SER A 168 -12.40 16.77 -9.51
CA SER A 168 -11.09 16.54 -8.92
C SER A 168 -10.45 17.83 -8.42
N ASN A 169 -9.76 17.74 -7.29
CA ASN A 169 -8.87 18.78 -6.74
C ASN A 169 -7.41 18.59 -7.20
N ILE A 170 -7.15 17.64 -8.09
CA ILE A 170 -5.82 17.31 -8.59
C ILE A 170 -5.72 17.79 -10.04
N GLU A 171 -4.71 18.60 -10.32
CA GLU A 171 -4.34 18.96 -11.68
C GLU A 171 -3.47 17.87 -12.29
N ALA A 172 -3.82 17.43 -13.50
CA ALA A 172 -3.09 16.42 -14.27
C ALA A 172 -2.30 17.10 -15.39
N ASP A 173 -1.22 16.47 -15.85
CA ASP A 173 -0.44 17.00 -16.97
C ASP A 173 -1.20 16.83 -18.30
N VAL A 174 -2.04 15.81 -18.38
CA VAL A 174 -2.89 15.48 -19.53
C VAL A 174 -4.27 15.08 -19.03
N TYR A 175 -5.32 15.55 -19.70
CA TYR A 175 -6.71 15.20 -19.41
C TYR A 175 -7.28 14.31 -20.52
N PHE A 176 -8.25 13.46 -20.16
CA PHE A 176 -8.93 12.58 -21.11
C PHE A 176 -10.45 12.67 -20.98
N VAL A 177 -11.15 12.39 -22.07
CA VAL A 177 -12.58 12.04 -22.03
C VAL A 177 -12.72 10.72 -21.26
N PRO A 178 -13.59 10.63 -20.23
CA PRO A 178 -13.75 9.42 -19.43
C PRO A 178 -14.36 8.28 -20.27
N VAL A 179 -13.52 7.40 -20.80
CA VAL A 179 -13.94 6.27 -21.64
C VAL A 179 -13.29 4.96 -21.21
N LYS A 180 -11.98 4.95 -20.97
CA LYS A 180 -11.23 3.73 -20.67
C LYS A 180 -11.34 3.35 -19.20
N VAL A 181 -11.78 2.11 -18.95
CA VAL A 181 -11.95 1.51 -17.63
C VAL A 181 -10.82 0.51 -17.38
N ALA A 182 -10.18 0.61 -16.22
CA ALA A 182 -9.15 -0.32 -15.77
C ALA A 182 -9.56 -0.96 -14.45
N GLN A 183 -9.27 -2.24 -14.32
CA GLN A 183 -9.36 -2.95 -13.05
C GLN A 183 -8.12 -2.61 -12.20
N VAL A 184 -8.37 -2.24 -10.95
CA VAL A 184 -7.37 -1.71 -10.01
C VAL A 184 -7.51 -2.42 -8.67
N LEU A 185 -6.39 -2.88 -8.12
CA LEU A 185 -6.31 -3.43 -6.78
C LEU A 185 -5.37 -2.60 -5.92
N GLY A 186 -5.82 -2.17 -4.74
CA GLY A 186 -4.99 -1.51 -3.73
C GLY A 186 -4.74 -2.40 -2.52
N ASP A 187 -4.11 -1.83 -1.48
CA ASP A 187 -3.96 -2.50 -0.18
C ASP A 187 -5.12 -2.16 0.75
N GLU A 188 -5.59 -0.91 0.74
CA GLU A 188 -6.67 -0.40 1.60
C GLU A 188 -7.26 0.90 1.02
N ILE A 189 -8.43 1.31 1.51
CA ILE A 189 -9.01 2.62 1.24
C ILE A 189 -8.77 3.52 2.46
N THR A 190 -8.33 4.75 2.22
CA THR A 190 -7.93 5.71 3.27
C THR A 190 -8.61 7.05 3.06
N LEU A 191 -8.69 7.85 4.13
CA LEU A 191 -9.10 9.24 4.00
C LEU A 191 -8.06 10.04 3.21
N SER A 192 -8.54 10.86 2.29
CA SER A 192 -7.71 11.70 1.42
C SER A 192 -8.10 13.17 1.51
N PRO A 193 -7.14 14.09 1.70
CA PRO A 193 -7.41 15.52 1.63
C PRO A 193 -7.50 16.04 0.18
N THR A 194 -7.17 15.22 -0.82
CA THR A 194 -7.04 15.66 -2.22
C THR A 194 -7.98 14.94 -3.18
N HIS A 195 -8.26 13.65 -2.93
CA HIS A 195 -9.19 12.89 -3.76
C HIS A 195 -10.64 13.20 -3.38
N THR A 196 -11.52 13.22 -4.38
CA THR A 196 -12.89 13.75 -4.30
C THR A 196 -13.96 12.68 -4.17
N CYS A 197 -13.61 11.40 -4.40
CA CYS A 197 -14.52 10.29 -4.14
C CYS A 197 -14.90 10.27 -2.66
N GLY A 198 -16.19 10.25 -2.32
CA GLY A 198 -16.67 10.26 -0.94
C GLY A 198 -16.43 11.57 -0.19
N TRP A 199 -16.18 12.67 -0.91
CA TRP A 199 -15.92 13.98 -0.30
C TRP A 199 -17.05 14.40 0.64
N ASP A 200 -16.71 14.74 1.89
CA ASP A 200 -17.66 15.10 2.95
C ASP A 200 -18.66 14.01 3.36
N LYS A 201 -18.66 12.81 2.74
CA LYS A 201 -19.58 11.70 3.05
C LYS A 201 -19.14 10.88 4.27
N VAL A 202 -17.83 10.74 4.48
CA VAL A 202 -17.26 9.99 5.62
C VAL A 202 -16.65 10.92 6.67
N ARG A 203 -15.88 11.92 6.23
CA ARG A 203 -15.25 12.91 7.09
C ARG A 203 -15.31 14.28 6.41
N LYS A 204 -15.64 15.30 7.19
CA LYS A 204 -15.67 16.68 6.72
C LYS A 204 -14.29 17.12 6.19
N ASN A 205 -14.29 17.78 5.03
CA ASN A 205 -13.14 18.24 4.25
C ASN A 205 -12.17 17.14 3.82
N ALA A 206 -12.69 15.92 3.56
CA ALA A 206 -11.89 14.81 3.05
C ALA A 206 -12.74 13.90 2.16
N GLY A 207 -12.11 13.32 1.14
CA GLY A 207 -12.62 12.18 0.39
C GLY A 207 -11.88 10.91 0.75
N LEU A 208 -11.90 9.95 -0.17
CA LEU A 208 -11.32 8.62 -0.06
C LEU A 208 -10.27 8.40 -1.14
N ALA A 209 -9.24 7.62 -0.81
CA ALA A 209 -8.23 7.20 -1.76
C ALA A 209 -7.80 5.75 -1.59
N ILE A 210 -7.57 5.08 -2.71
CA ILE A 210 -7.00 3.72 -2.73
C ILE A 210 -5.49 3.82 -2.55
N ARG A 211 -4.96 3.14 -1.53
CA ARG A 211 -3.54 3.11 -1.21
C ARG A 211 -2.84 2.01 -2.01
N PHE A 212 -1.65 2.34 -2.52
CA PHE A 212 -0.82 1.44 -3.34
C PHE A 212 -1.57 0.80 -4.53
N PRO A 213 -2.29 1.59 -5.35
CA PRO A 213 -3.09 1.07 -6.46
C PRO A 213 -2.20 0.40 -7.53
N ARG A 214 -2.62 -0.77 -7.97
CA ARG A 214 -1.95 -1.58 -8.99
C ARG A 214 -2.93 -1.86 -10.13
N PHE A 215 -2.48 -1.61 -11.35
CA PHE A 215 -3.18 -2.01 -12.56
C PHE A 215 -3.27 -3.54 -12.62
N MET A 216 -4.46 -4.06 -12.93
CA MET A 216 -4.70 -5.50 -13.09
C MET A 216 -5.11 -5.89 -14.51
N GLY A 217 -5.73 -4.97 -15.24
CA GLY A 217 -6.15 -5.21 -16.62
C GLY A 217 -7.11 -4.14 -17.12
N TRP A 218 -7.27 -4.03 -18.43
CA TRP A 218 -8.29 -3.19 -19.04
C TRP A 218 -9.64 -3.92 -19.06
N ARG A 219 -10.73 -3.19 -18.83
CA ARG A 219 -12.10 -3.69 -18.89
C ARG A 219 -12.77 -3.22 -20.18
N GLU A 220 -12.48 -3.92 -21.27
CA GLU A 220 -13.08 -3.62 -22.59
C GLU A 220 -14.57 -4.01 -22.65
N ASP A 221 -15.05 -4.75 -21.65
CA ASP A 221 -16.45 -5.15 -21.48
C ASP A 221 -17.30 -4.11 -20.72
N LYS A 222 -16.70 -3.04 -20.18
CA LYS A 222 -17.39 -2.03 -19.37
C LYS A 222 -17.35 -0.64 -19.98
N GLY A 223 -18.49 0.06 -19.93
CA GLY A 223 -18.54 1.49 -20.15
C GLY A 223 -18.10 2.28 -18.91
N PRO A 224 -17.83 3.59 -19.04
CA PRO A 224 -17.39 4.40 -17.91
C PRO A 224 -18.45 4.51 -16.79
N GLN A 225 -19.75 4.47 -17.11
CA GLN A 225 -20.83 4.45 -16.11
C GLN A 225 -21.00 3.08 -15.42
N ASP A 226 -20.39 2.01 -15.95
CA ASP A 226 -20.37 0.67 -15.33
C ASP A 226 -19.16 0.46 -14.40
N ALA A 227 -18.34 1.50 -14.23
CA ALA A 227 -17.24 1.53 -13.28
C ALA A 227 -17.76 1.44 -11.83
N THR A 228 -16.88 1.05 -10.92
CA THR A 228 -17.18 1.04 -9.48
C THR A 228 -17.66 2.43 -9.05
N THR A 229 -18.75 2.43 -8.30
CA THR A 229 -19.45 3.63 -7.88
C THR A 229 -18.83 4.25 -6.64
N GLU A 230 -19.08 5.54 -6.43
CA GLU A 230 -18.68 6.26 -5.22
C GLU A 230 -19.23 5.58 -3.96
N GLU A 231 -20.47 5.09 -3.98
CA GLU A 231 -21.08 4.42 -2.82
C GLU A 231 -20.40 3.09 -2.52
N GLU A 232 -20.10 2.27 -3.54
CA GLU A 232 -19.34 1.02 -3.35
C GLU A 232 -17.97 1.29 -2.71
N ILE A 233 -17.24 2.33 -3.14
CA ILE A 233 -15.97 2.71 -2.50
C ILE A 233 -16.15 3.11 -1.03
N ILE A 234 -17.24 3.81 -0.70
CA ILE A 234 -17.57 4.20 0.68
C ILE A 234 -17.94 2.97 1.52
N GLU A 235 -18.71 2.03 0.97
CA GLU A 235 -19.08 0.78 1.62
C GLU A 235 -17.84 -0.07 1.91
N MET A 236 -16.98 -0.28 0.92
CA MET A 236 -15.70 -0.98 1.10
C MET A 236 -14.85 -0.34 2.22
N TYR A 237 -14.79 1.00 2.28
CA TYR A 237 -14.09 1.69 3.37
C TYR A 237 -14.73 1.43 4.75
N LYS A 238 -16.06 1.45 4.85
CA LYS A 238 -16.76 1.17 6.12
C LYS A 238 -16.58 -0.29 6.56
N GLU A 239 -16.59 -1.23 5.63
CA GLU A 239 -16.35 -2.65 5.91
C GLU A 239 -14.92 -2.87 6.43
N GLN A 240 -13.93 -2.18 5.85
CA GLN A 240 -12.55 -2.20 6.35
C GLN A 240 -12.44 -1.73 7.79
N LEU A 241 -13.25 -0.76 8.24
CA LEU A 241 -13.29 -0.32 9.64
C LEU A 241 -13.94 -1.34 10.56
N LYS A 242 -15.05 -1.97 10.13
CA LYS A 242 -15.73 -3.01 10.93
C LYS A 242 -14.85 -4.22 11.19
N VAL A 243 -14.07 -4.64 10.19
CA VAL A 243 -13.12 -5.76 10.36
C VAL A 243 -12.10 -5.41 11.44
N VAL A 244 -11.58 -4.18 11.45
CA VAL A 244 -10.64 -3.70 12.47
C VAL A 244 -11.29 -3.69 13.85
N GLU A 245 -12.51 -3.17 14.00
CA GLU A 245 -13.22 -3.16 15.29
C GLU A 245 -13.51 -4.57 15.83
N VAL A 246 -13.82 -5.54 14.95
CA VAL A 246 -14.08 -6.93 15.34
C VAL A 246 -12.79 -7.67 15.72
N GLU A 247 -11.68 -7.40 15.02
CA GLU A 247 -10.35 -7.92 15.38
C GLU A 247 -9.91 -7.36 16.75
N GLU A 248 -10.05 -6.05 16.96
CA GLU A 248 -9.75 -5.39 18.24
C GLU A 248 -10.61 -5.95 19.38
N ALA A 249 -11.93 -6.10 19.19
CA ALA A 249 -12.82 -6.64 20.22
C ALA A 249 -12.52 -8.10 20.59
N LYS A 250 -12.12 -8.95 19.63
CA LYS A 250 -11.71 -10.34 19.92
C LYS A 250 -10.40 -10.40 20.70
N SER A 251 -9.44 -9.53 20.36
CA SER A 251 -8.17 -9.44 21.07
C SER A 251 -8.34 -9.01 22.54
N GLU A 252 -9.34 -8.16 22.84
CA GLU A 252 -9.68 -7.74 24.20
C GLU A 252 -10.43 -8.83 25.00
N GLU A 253 -11.19 -9.71 24.34
CA GLU A 253 -11.94 -10.81 25.00
C GLU A 253 -11.06 -12.03 25.33
N GLU A 254 -9.92 -12.18 24.62
CA GLU A 254 -8.95 -13.26 24.79
C GLU A 254 -7.78 -12.90 25.73
N ALA A 255 -7.69 -11.65 26.20
CA ALA A 255 -6.67 -11.13 27.12
C ALA A 255 -7.11 -11.12 28.60
#